data_AF-A0AA92V5N9-F1
#
_entry.id   AF-A0AA92V5N9-F1
#
_cell.length_a   1.000
_cell.length_b   1.000
_cell.length_c   1.000
_cell.angle_alpha   90.00
_cell.angle_beta   90.00
_cell.angle_gamma   90.00
#
_symmetry.space_group_name_H-M   'P 1'
#
loop_
_entity.id
_entity.type
_entity.pdbx_description
1 polymer ?
#
loop_
_entity_poly.entity_id
_entity_poly.type
_entity_poly.pdbx_seq_one_letter_code
_entity_poly.pdbx_strand_id
1 'polypeptide(L)' 'MNLSKDGKRTLFAEASKFCLDIAKLVIGGVLLASIMKEDIDKVTLYMLGVLIVLFFTFLGFLFLIISKKIK' A
#
# COMPACT_ATOMS: atom_id res chain seq x y z
N MET A 1 -9.48 23.88 11.50
CA MET A 1 -8.56 24.28 10.41
C MET A 1 -9.24 24.06 9.06
N ASN A 2 -9.63 25.14 8.37
CA ASN A 2 -10.09 25.05 6.98
C ASN A 2 -8.88 24.85 6.07
N LEU A 3 -8.52 23.58 5.86
CA LEU A 3 -7.38 23.21 5.04
C LEU A 3 -7.71 23.59 3.59
N SER A 4 -6.98 24.57 3.04
CA SER A 4 -7.11 24.99 1.63
C SER A 4 -7.04 23.77 0.71
N LYS A 5 -7.74 23.80 -0.43
CA LYS A 5 -7.82 22.67 -1.38
C LYS A 5 -6.44 22.11 -1.72
N ASP A 6 -5.42 22.96 -1.76
CA ASP A 6 -4.02 22.58 -1.98
C ASP A 6 -3.42 21.75 -0.85
N GLY A 7 -3.70 22.09 0.41
CA GLY A 7 -3.22 21.31 1.54
C GLY A 7 -3.80 19.90 1.55
N LYS A 8 -5.08 19.74 1.17
CA LYS A 8 -5.70 18.41 1.10
C LYS A 8 -4.98 17.59 0.04
N ARG A 9 -4.75 18.16 -1.15
CA ARG A 9 -4.00 17.48 -2.22
C ARG A 9 -2.62 17.01 -1.78
N THR A 10 -1.87 17.85 -1.06
CA THR A 10 -0.56 17.46 -0.52
C THR A 10 -0.68 16.28 0.43
N LEU A 11 -1.62 16.30 1.39
CA LEU A 11 -1.82 15.19 2.32
C LEU A 11 -2.23 13.90 1.62
N PHE A 12 -3.08 13.97 0.60
CA PHE A 12 -3.47 12.81 -0.21
C PHE A 12 -2.31 12.27 -1.05
N ALA A 13 -1.45 13.12 -1.57
CA ALA A 13 -0.23 12.71 -2.28
C ALA A 13 0.76 12.03 -1.33
N GLU A 14 0.99 12.61 -0.15
CA GLU A 14 1.83 12.04 0.92
C GLU A 14 1.32 10.65 1.35
N ALA A 15 0.01 10.53 1.58
CA ALA A 15 -0.64 9.27 1.95
C ALA A 15 -0.52 8.22 0.85
N SER A 16 -0.61 8.60 -0.42
CA SER A 16 -0.38 7.67 -1.53
C SER A 16 1.05 7.14 -1.57
N LYS A 17 2.05 8.01 -1.33
CA LYS A 17 3.45 7.60 -1.19
C LYS A 17 3.66 6.65 -0.02
N PHE A 18 3.09 6.98 1.14
CA PHE A 18 3.15 6.14 2.33
C PHE A 18 2.52 4.76 2.08
N CYS A 19 1.39 4.72 1.37
CA CYS A 19 0.72 3.49 1.00
C CYS A 19 1.60 2.61 0.09
N LEU A 20 2.27 3.22 -0.90
CA LEU A 20 3.21 2.53 -1.77
C LEU A 20 4.47 2.04 -1.03
N ASP A 21 4.97 2.77 -0.03
CA ASP A 21 6.09 2.32 0.80
C ASP A 21 5.71 1.11 1.65
N ILE A 22 4.52 1.07 2.24
CA ILE A 22 4.02 -0.11 2.96
C ILE A 22 3.89 -1.30 2.01
N ALA A 23 3.38 -1.10 0.79
CA ALA A 23 3.28 -2.18 -0.19
C ALA A 23 4.66 -2.80 -0.50
N LYS A 24 5.69 -1.97 -0.67
CA LYS A 24 7.07 -2.46 -0.84
C LYS A 24 7.61 -3.18 0.39
N LEU A 25 7.26 -2.70 1.59
CA LEU A 25 7.65 -3.33 2.85
C LEU A 25 7.04 -4.73 3.00
N VAL A 26 5.77 -4.90 2.62
CA VAL A 26 5.10 -6.21 2.59
C VAL A 26 5.76 -7.16 1.58
N ILE A 27 6.14 -6.67 0.38
CA ILE A 27 6.90 -7.50 -0.59
C ILE A 27 8.22 -7.98 0.02
N GLY A 28 8.96 -7.09 0.68
CA GLY A 28 10.19 -7.44 1.38
C GLY A 28 9.98 -8.47 2.49
N GLY A 29 8.91 -8.31 3.29
CA GLY A 29 8.55 -9.25 4.35
C GLY A 29 8.17 -10.65 3.83
N VAL A 30 7.40 -10.73 2.74
CA VAL A 30 7.01 -12.01 2.12
C VAL A 30 8.23 -12.74 1.55
N LEU A 31 9.14 -12.02 0.88
CA LEU A 31 10.40 -12.61 0.39
C LEU A 31 11.30 -13.08 1.54
N LEU A 32 11.41 -12.27 2.60
CA LEU A 32 12.23 -12.63 3.77
C LEU A 32 11.67 -13.86 4.49
N ALA A 33 10.35 -13.91 4.70
CA ALA A 33 9.65 -15.07 5.27
C ALA A 33 9.81 -16.32 4.38
N SER A 34 9.83 -16.15 3.05
CA SER A 34 10.06 -17.25 2.11
C SER A 34 11.46 -17.85 2.23
N ILE A 35 12.49 -17.03 2.49
CA ILE A 35 13.87 -17.46 2.70
C ILE A 35 14.03 -18.14 4.06
N MET A 36 13.26 -17.71 5.07
CA MET A 36 13.42 -18.14 6.46
C MET A 36 13.12 -19.63 6.72
N LYS A 37 12.72 -20.42 5.71
CA LYS A 37 12.38 -21.86 5.84
C LYS A 37 11.45 -22.14 7.03
N GLU A 38 10.57 -21.21 7.36
CA GLU A 38 9.47 -21.48 8.27
C GLU A 38 8.63 -22.62 7.65
N ASP A 39 8.13 -23.56 8.46
CA ASP A 39 7.25 -24.68 8.07
C ASP A 39 5.87 -24.22 7.52
N ILE A 40 5.78 -22.98 7.05
CA ILE A 40 4.60 -22.39 6.44
C ILE A 40 4.60 -22.72 4.95
N ASP A 41 3.45 -23.18 4.47
CA ASP A 41 3.20 -23.42 3.06
C ASP A 41 3.50 -22.16 2.22
N LYS A 42 4.55 -22.25 1.40
CA LYS A 42 5.06 -21.12 0.61
C LYS A 42 3.99 -20.56 -0.33
N VAL A 43 3.13 -21.42 -0.86
CA VAL A 43 2.05 -21.03 -1.79
C VAL A 43 1.07 -20.09 -1.08
N THR A 44 0.66 -20.46 0.14
CA THR A 44 -0.23 -19.64 0.98
C THR A 44 0.41 -18.31 1.34
N LEU A 45 1.70 -18.31 1.69
CA LEU A 45 2.44 -17.10 2.07
C LEU A 45 2.55 -16.11 0.89
N TYR A 46 2.87 -16.59 -0.31
CA TYR A 46 2.89 -15.76 -1.51
C TYR A 46 1.50 -15.26 -1.91
N MET A 47 0.48 -16.11 -1.87
CA MET A 47 -0.89 -15.72 -2.22
C MET A 47 -1.43 -14.63 -1.31
N LEU A 48 -1.22 -14.76 0.01
CA LEU A 48 -1.65 -13.78 1.00
C LEU A 48 -0.83 -12.47 0.87
N GLY A 49 0.47 -12.60 0.62
CA GLY A 49 1.35 -11.46 0.34
C GLY A 49 0.91 -10.65 -0.88
N VAL A 50 0.67 -11.32 -2.02
CA VAL A 50 0.20 -10.68 -3.25
C VAL A 50 -1.17 -10.05 -3.07
N LEU A 51 -2.10 -10.73 -2.37
CA LEU A 51 -3.43 -10.20 -2.09
C LEU A 51 -3.36 -8.88 -1.30
N ILE A 52 -2.55 -8.84 -0.24
CA ILE A 52 -2.39 -7.64 0.61
C ILE A 52 -1.72 -6.52 -0.18
N VAL A 53 -0.66 -6.80 -0.93
CA VAL A 53 0.04 -5.80 -1.76
C VAL A 53 -0.91 -5.20 -2.80
N LEU A 54 -1.71 -6.04 -3.46
CA LEU A 54 -2.68 -5.59 -4.45
C LEU A 54 -3.75 -4.71 -3.78
N PHE A 55 -4.26 -5.12 -2.63
CA PHE A 55 -5.25 -4.35 -1.87
C PHE A 55 -4.72 -3.00 -1.43
N PHE A 56 -3.51 -2.95 -0.88
CA PHE A 56 -2.88 -1.71 -0.42
C PHE A 56 -2.58 -0.77 -1.60
N THR A 57 -2.07 -1.30 -2.71
CA THR A 57 -1.85 -0.54 -3.93
C THR A 57 -3.16 0.04 -4.47
N PHE A 58 -4.24 -0.75 -4.46
CA PHE A 58 -5.57 -0.31 -4.90
C PHE A 58 -6.13 0.77 -3.98
N LEU A 59 -5.97 0.64 -2.66
CA LEU A 59 -6.36 1.65 -1.67
C LEU A 59 -5.61 2.96 -1.87
N GLY A 60 -4.29 2.90 -2.08
CA GLY A 60 -3.46 4.08 -2.36
C GLY A 60 -3.88 4.79 -3.64
N PHE A 61 -4.21 4.03 -4.69
CA PHE A 61 -4.69 4.57 -5.96
C PHE A 61 -6.10 5.16 -5.85
N LEU A 62 -7.00 4.51 -5.10
CA LEU A 62 -8.35 4.99 -4.84
C LEU A 62 -8.32 6.32 -4.07
N PHE A 63 -7.44 6.42 -3.06
CA PHE A 63 -7.23 7.64 -2.28
C PHE A 63 -6.74 8.79 -3.16
N LEU A 64 -5.81 8.51 -4.08
CA LEU A 64 -5.31 9.48 -5.05
C LEU A 64 -6.39 9.94 -6.04
N ILE A 65 -7.22 9.01 -6.54
CA ILE A 65 -8.35 9.34 -7.42
C ILE A 65 -9.38 10.21 -6.70
N ILE A 66 -9.75 9.87 -5.46
CA ILE A 66 -10.69 10.66 -4.64
C ILE A 66 -10.14 12.08 -4.44
N SER A 67 -8.85 12.21 -4.13
CA SER A 67 -8.18 13.50 -4.03
C SER A 67 -8.29 14.33 -5.32
N LYS A 68 -8.09 13.67 -6.47
CA LYS A 68 -8.14 14.31 -7.79
C LYS A 68 -9.58 14.67 -8.22
N LYS A 69 -10.57 13.92 -7.75
CA LYS A 69 -12.00 14.12 -8.02
C LYS A 69 -12.63 15.25 -7.18
N ILE A 70 -12.00 15.64 -6.07
CA ILE A 70 -12.37 16.83 -5.25
C ILE A 70 -11.90 18.14 -5.95
N LYS A 71 -12.09 18.26 -7.27
CA LYS A 71 -11.82 19.48 -8.03
C LYS A 71 -12.99 20.44 -7.92
#